data_AF-A0A8S9VYY1-F1
#
_entry.id   AF-A0A8S9VYY1-F1
#
_cell.length_a   1.000
_cell.length_b   1.000
_cell.length_c   1.000
_cell.angle_alpha   90.00
_cell.angle_beta   90.00
_cell.angle_gamma   90.00
#
_symmetry.space_group_name_H-M   'P 1'
#
loop_
_entity.id
_entity.type
_entity.pdbx_description
1 polymer ?
#
loop_
_entity_poly.entity_id
_entity_poly.type
_entity_poly.pdbx_seq_one_letter_code
_entity_poly.pdbx_strand_id
1 'polypeptide(L)' 'MNSDSKEILFVECKWKDLSLKQAEDILIDLEEKSNFIDWNNDVRKEHFGLIAKTISDKDILRARGFIVFDLDDF' A
#
# COMPACT_ATOMS: atom_id res chain seq x y z
N MET A 1 -5.97 13.67 -13.54
CA MET A 1 -6.46 12.87 -12.40
C MET A 1 -7.56 11.98 -12.91
N ASN A 2 -7.57 10.73 -12.48
CA ASN A 2 -8.02 9.57 -13.25
C ASN A 2 -9.55 9.42 -13.32
N SER A 3 -10.21 10.29 -14.11
CA SER A 3 -11.67 10.29 -14.27
C SER A 3 -12.19 9.05 -14.99
N ASP A 4 -11.37 8.41 -15.83
CA ASP A 4 -11.80 7.32 -16.71
C ASP A 4 -11.49 5.91 -16.17
N SER A 5 -10.40 5.70 -15.42
CA SER A 5 -10.01 4.33 -15.03
C SER A 5 -10.55 3.87 -13.67
N LYS A 6 -11.18 4.78 -12.89
CA LYS A 6 -11.75 4.50 -11.55
C LYS A 6 -10.75 3.84 -10.60
N GLU A 7 -9.47 4.17 -10.77
CA GLU A 7 -8.40 3.67 -9.91
C GLU A 7 -8.17 4.60 -8.73
N ILE A 8 -7.95 4.00 -7.57
CA ILE A 8 -7.55 4.70 -6.33
C ILE A 8 -6.31 4.01 -5.76
N LEU A 9 -5.39 4.84 -5.26
CA LEU A 9 -4.17 4.38 -4.63
C LEU A 9 -4.14 4.85 -3.18
N PHE A 10 -4.11 3.88 -2.26
CA PHE A 10 -3.92 4.08 -0.84
C PHE A 10 -2.44 3.88 -0.50
N VAL A 11 -1.82 4.87 0.14
CA VAL A 11 -0.41 4.77 0.54
C VAL A 11 -0.26 5.19 1.98
N GLU A 12 0.47 4.39 2.75
CA GLU A 12 0.92 4.76 4.08
C GLU A 12 2.44 4.93 4.13
N CYS A 13 2.91 5.99 4.79
CA CYS A 13 4.33 6.28 4.95
C CYS A 13 4.74 6.11 6.41
N LYS A 14 5.79 5.32 6.66
CA LYS A 14 6.32 5.01 8.00
C LYS A 14 7.82 5.27 8.08
N TRP A 15 8.22 6.32 8.79
CA TRP A 15 9.63 6.64 8.98
C TRP A 15 10.31 5.77 10.05
N LYS A 16 10.38 4.46 9.81
CA LYS A 16 11.03 3.47 10.65
C LYS A 16 11.40 2.23 9.85
N ASP A 17 12.25 1.40 10.42
CA ASP A 17 12.58 0.09 9.87
C ASP A 17 11.44 -0.89 10.17
N LEU A 18 11.04 -1.69 9.19
CA LEU A 18 9.92 -2.63 9.27
C LEU A 18 10.39 -4.05 8.95
N SER A 19 9.94 -5.01 9.76
CA SER A 19 9.96 -6.42 9.36
C SER A 19 8.85 -6.69 8.33
N LEU A 20 8.98 -7.79 7.58
CA LEU A 20 7.94 -8.26 6.67
C LEU A 20 6.57 -8.33 7.35
N LYS A 21 6.51 -8.92 8.55
CA LYS A 21 5.25 -9.07 9.30
C LYS A 21 4.63 -7.71 9.68
N GLN A 22 5.45 -6.75 10.11
CA GLN A 22 4.95 -5.41 10.43
C GLN A 22 4.42 -4.69 9.19
N ALA A 23 5.10 -4.84 8.05
CA ALA A 23 4.66 -4.28 6.77
C ALA A 23 3.36 -4.93 6.28
N GLU A 24 3.20 -6.25 6.42
CA GLU A 24 1.95 -6.96 6.16
C GLU A 24 0.80 -6.43 7.02
N ASP A 25 1.02 -6.30 8.34
CA ASP A 25 -0.01 -5.83 9.26
C ASP A 25 -0.46 -4.38 8.93
N ILE A 26 0.46 -3.51 8.50
CA ILE A 26 0.14 -2.15 8.05
C ILE A 26 -0.69 -2.16 6.76
N LEU A 27 -0.33 -3.01 5.79
CA LEU A 27 -1.06 -3.10 4.53
C LEU A 27 -2.49 -3.64 4.75
N ILE A 28 -2.65 -4.63 5.63
CA ILE A 28 -3.98 -5.16 6.02
C ILE A 28 -4.82 -4.07 6.68
N ASP A 29 -4.26 -3.33 7.63
CA ASP A 29 -4.95 -2.22 8.30
C ASP A 29 -5.31 -1.09 7.30
N LEU A 30 -4.46 -0.86 6.29
CA LEU A 30 -4.73 0.11 5.23
C LEU A 30 -5.88 -0.34 4.31
N GLU A 31 -5.95 -1.63 3.97
CA GLU A 31 -7.08 -2.26 3.26
C GLU A 31 -8.37 -2.18 4.08
N GLU A 32 -8.33 -2.46 5.38
CA GLU A 32 -9.51 -2.32 6.24
C GLU A 32 -10.01 -0.86 6.27
N LYS A 33 -9.09 0.10 6.34
CA LYS A 33 -9.39 1.53 6.31
C LYS A 33 -9.97 2.01 4.97
N SER A 34 -9.59 1.41 3.84
CA SER A 34 -10.11 1.82 2.52
C SER A 34 -11.63 1.63 2.40
N ASN A 35 -12.18 0.64 3.10
CA ASN A 35 -13.62 0.35 3.13
C ASN A 35 -14.46 1.50 3.71
N PHE A 36 -13.87 2.38 4.51
CA PHE A 36 -14.57 3.55 5.05
C PHE A 36 -14.61 4.73 4.08
N ILE A 37 -13.93 4.64 2.94
CA ILE A 37 -14.00 5.67 1.90
C ILE A 37 -15.18 5.36 0.97
N ASP A 38 -16.23 6.17 1.05
CA ASP A 38 -17.39 6.09 0.14
C ASP A 38 -17.12 6.82 -1.18
N TRP A 39 -16.47 6.12 -2.12
CA TRP A 39 -16.16 6.65 -3.45
C TRP A 39 -16.05 5.53 -4.47
N ASN A 40 -17.01 5.42 -5.39
CA ASN A 40 -17.01 4.45 -6.50
C ASN A 40 -16.84 2.97 -6.07
N ASN A 41 -17.30 2.59 -4.87
CA ASN A 41 -17.01 1.30 -4.24
C ASN A 41 -17.33 0.08 -5.13
N ASP A 42 -18.40 0.13 -5.93
CA ASP A 42 -18.81 -0.99 -6.80
C ASP A 42 -17.94 -1.17 -8.06
N VAL A 43 -17.17 -0.16 -8.42
CA VAL A 43 -16.51 -0.08 -9.75
C VAL A 43 -15.06 0.35 -9.69
N ARG A 44 -14.52 0.61 -8.50
CA ARG A 44 -13.16 1.09 -8.32
C ARG A 44 -12.16 -0.04 -8.29
N LYS A 45 -10.96 0.25 -8.79
CA LYS A 45 -9.78 -0.61 -8.62
C LYS A 45 -8.89 0.00 -7.55
N GLU A 46 -8.66 -0.74 -6.49
CA GLU A 46 -7.86 -0.30 -5.35
C GLU A 46 -6.43 -0.82 -5.50
N HIS A 47 -5.47 0.06 -5.23
CA HIS A 47 -4.06 -0.27 -5.10
C HIS A 47 -3.58 0.16 -3.73
N PHE A 48 -2.67 -0.61 -3.15
CA PHE A 48 -2.15 -0.39 -1.82
C PHE A 48 -0.64 -0.28 -1.84
N GLY A 49 -0.11 0.67 -1.08
CA GLY A 49 1.31 0.92 -1.00
C GLY A 49 1.82 1.29 0.38
N LEU A 50 3.10 1.02 0.57
CA LEU A 50 3.81 1.28 1.82
C LEU A 50 5.18 1.87 1.50
N ILE A 51 5.46 3.02 2.08
CA ILE A 51 6.78 3.66 2.02
C ILE A 51 7.38 3.60 3.42
N ALA A 52 8.60 3.12 3.58
CA ALA A 52 9.28 3.14 4.88
C ALA A 52 10.76 3.51 4.80
N LYS A 53 11.45 3.51 5.95
CA LYS A 53 12.89 3.74 5.98
C LYS A 53 13.65 2.54 5.39
N THR A 54 13.30 1.33 5.86
CA THR A 54 13.79 0.04 5.37
C THR A 54 12.68 -0.99 5.53
N ILE A 55 12.52 -1.92 4.59
CA ILE A 55 11.54 -3.02 4.69
C ILE A 55 12.21 -4.36 4.41
N SER A 56 12.22 -5.25 5.39
CA SER A 56 12.76 -6.61 5.22
C SER A 56 11.91 -7.42 4.25
N ASP A 57 12.55 -8.13 3.31
CA ASP A 57 11.91 -9.02 2.34
C ASP A 57 10.79 -8.35 1.52
N LYS A 58 10.91 -7.06 1.23
CA LYS A 58 9.89 -6.24 0.53
C LYS A 58 9.45 -6.80 -0.82
N ASP A 59 10.30 -7.59 -1.49
CA ASP A 59 9.96 -8.22 -2.77
C ASP A 59 8.85 -9.26 -2.64
N ILE A 60 8.65 -9.85 -1.44
CA ILE A 60 7.49 -10.72 -1.17
C ILE A 60 6.20 -9.92 -1.25
N LEU A 61 6.19 -8.69 -0.74
CA LEU A 61 5.03 -7.80 -0.80
C LEU A 61 4.79 -7.32 -2.23
N ARG A 62 5.85 -6.96 -2.96
CA ARG A 62 5.75 -6.58 -4.38
C ARG A 62 5.21 -7.71 -5.25
N ALA A 63 5.66 -8.94 -5.02
CA ALA A 63 5.16 -10.12 -5.72
C ALA A 63 3.65 -10.38 -5.48
N ARG A 64 3.10 -9.88 -4.36
CA ARG A 64 1.67 -9.92 -4.06
C ARG A 64 0.87 -8.75 -4.67
N GLY A 65 1.54 -7.82 -5.36
CA GLY A 65 0.91 -6.67 -6.03
C GLY A 65 0.94 -5.37 -5.25
N PHE A 66 1.58 -5.33 -4.08
CA PHE A 66 1.71 -4.10 -3.30
C PHE A 66 2.79 -3.16 -3.86
N ILE A 67 2.53 -1.86 -3.79
CA ILE A 67 3.48 -0.81 -4.17
C ILE A 67 4.34 -0.48 -2.95
N VAL A 68 5.50 -1.14 -2.84
CA VAL A 68 6.36 -1.01 -1.65
C VAL A 68 7.70 -0.38 -2.01
N PHE A 69 8.07 0.67 -1.28
CA PHE A 69 9.34 1.37 -1.41
C PHE A 69 9.99 1.60 -0.05
N ASP A 70 11.31 1.59 -0.03
CA ASP A 70 12.11 2.13 1.07
C ASP A 70 13.21 3.05 0.55
N LEU A 71 14.10 3.51 1.44
CA LEU A 71 15.17 4.43 1.06
C LEU A 71 16.27 3.77 0.22
N ASP A 72 16.41 2.45 0.26
CA ASP A 72 17.41 1.73 -0.54
C ASP A 72 16.99 1.62 -2.02
N ASP A 73 15.74 2.01 -2.35
CA ASP A 73 15.25 2.09 -3.74
C ASP A 73 15.64 3.39 -4.47
N PHE A 74 16.34 4.34 -3.80
CA PHE A 74 16.71 5.67 -4.33
C PHE A 74 18.18 6.00 -4.13
#